data_AF-A0A1H9RXK5-F1
#
_entry.id   AF-A0A1H9RXK5-F1
#
_cell.length_a   1.000
_cell.length_b   1.000
_cell.length_c   1.000
_cell.angle_alpha   90.00
_cell.angle_beta   90.00
_cell.angle_gamma   90.00
#
_symmetry.space_group_name_H-M   'P 1'
#
loop_
_entity.id
_entity.type
_entity.pdbx_description
1 polymer ?
#
loop_
_entity_poly.entity_id
_entity_poly.type
_entity_poly.pdbx_seq_one_letter_code
_entity_poly.pdbx_strand_id
1 'polypeptide(L)'
;MAEYNRSDLETPVGAKRRRLIRLDDETIGAAAEKVARFFGTGRYLMWQTVVVVLWIALNIGGFWWQWDPYPFILLNLAFSTQAAYSAPLILLAQNRQEDRDKVTLAADRRRDEQTKADTEFLARELASVRLAMGDMVSRDYLRHELDDVKGLLERIEAKLDDAAAKDNESYHDLAEPIQGDLNAKPTDR
;
A
#
# COMPACT_ATOMS: atom_id res chain seq x y z
N MET A 1 25.77 -54.83 8.40
CA MET A 1 25.48 -53.60 7.62
C MET A 1 24.07 -53.77 7.04
N ALA A 2 23.04 -53.35 7.76
CA ALA A 2 21.65 -53.34 7.28
C ALA A 2 21.17 -51.89 7.36
N GLU A 3 21.15 -51.24 6.20
CA GLU A 3 20.80 -49.84 6.04
C GLU A 3 19.27 -49.71 6.04
N TYR A 4 18.71 -49.24 7.16
CA TYR A 4 17.29 -48.91 7.26
C TYR A 4 17.07 -47.53 6.64
N ASN A 5 16.68 -47.50 5.38
CA ASN A 5 16.26 -46.29 4.68
C ASN A 5 14.94 -45.77 5.29
N ARG A 6 15.03 -44.73 6.13
CA ARG A 6 13.91 -44.08 6.82
C ARG A 6 13.58 -42.74 6.14
N SER A 7 13.11 -42.76 4.90
CA SER A 7 12.88 -41.50 4.17
C SER A 7 11.62 -41.43 3.32
N ASP A 8 10.67 -42.39 3.41
CA ASP A 8 9.64 -42.51 2.36
C ASP A 8 8.18 -42.52 2.84
N LEU A 9 7.87 -42.00 4.03
CA LEU A 9 6.49 -42.08 4.58
C LEU A 9 5.90 -40.76 5.09
N GLU A 10 6.33 -39.63 4.54
CA GLU A 10 5.60 -38.36 4.70
C GLU A 10 5.13 -37.83 3.35
N THR A 11 4.07 -38.43 2.83
CA THR A 11 3.21 -37.77 1.86
C THR A 11 1.78 -37.92 2.36
N PRO A 12 1.14 -36.86 2.88
CA PRO A 12 -0.28 -36.95 3.20
C PRO A 12 -1.01 -37.17 1.88
N VAL A 13 -1.49 -38.41 1.69
CA VAL A 13 -2.32 -38.78 0.55
C VAL A 13 -3.58 -37.92 0.63
N GLY A 14 -3.61 -36.86 -0.19
CA GLY A 14 -4.74 -35.97 -0.29
C GLY A 14 -6.00 -36.78 -0.57
N ALA A 15 -6.84 -36.92 0.46
CA ALA A 15 -8.12 -37.59 0.35
C ALA A 15 -8.91 -36.89 -0.76
N LYS A 16 -8.99 -37.54 -1.93
CA LYS A 16 -9.86 -37.14 -3.02
C LYS A 16 -11.30 -37.24 -2.50
N ARG A 17 -11.78 -36.15 -1.90
CA ARG A 17 -13.16 -35.94 -1.48
C ARG A 17 -14.03 -36.20 -2.71
N ARG A 18 -14.64 -37.38 -2.79
CA ARG A 18 -15.55 -37.77 -3.87
C ARG A 18 -16.74 -36.80 -3.83
N ARG A 19 -16.69 -35.75 -4.67
CA ARG A 19 -17.86 -34.91 -4.96
C ARG A 19 -18.84 -35.74 -5.80
N LEU A 20 -19.67 -36.53 -5.12
CA LEU A 20 -20.71 -37.35 -5.73
C LEU A 20 -21.93 -36.53 -6.18
N ILE A 21 -21.95 -35.23 -5.88
CA ILE A 21 -23.05 -34.35 -6.29
C ILE A 21 -22.42 -33.13 -6.96
N ARG A 22 -22.35 -33.15 -8.30
CA ARG A 22 -22.20 -31.94 -9.10
C ARG A 22 -23.57 -31.28 -9.18
N LEU A 23 -23.99 -30.64 -8.09
CA LEU A 23 -25.04 -29.64 -8.16
C LEU A 23 -24.45 -28.46 -8.95
N ASP A 24 -25.17 -27.96 -9.94
CA ASP A 24 -24.69 -26.89 -10.83
C ASP A 24 -24.46 -25.60 -10.02
N ASP A 25 -23.21 -25.39 -9.64
CA ASP A 25 -22.70 -24.27 -8.83
C ASP A 25 -23.17 -22.90 -9.33
N GLU A 26 -23.37 -22.76 -10.64
CA GLU A 26 -23.84 -21.54 -11.30
C GLU A 26 -25.30 -21.19 -10.93
N THR A 27 -26.18 -22.19 -10.97
CA THR A 27 -27.62 -22.01 -10.69
C THR A 27 -27.89 -21.74 -9.21
N ILE A 28 -27.12 -22.40 -8.34
CA ILE A 28 -27.19 -22.19 -6.89
C ILE A 28 -26.60 -20.83 -6.51
N GLY A 29 -25.54 -20.38 -7.19
CA GLY A 29 -24.95 -19.05 -6.99
C GLY A 29 -25.94 -17.93 -7.29
N ALA A 30 -26.61 -18.00 -8.45
CA ALA A 30 -27.65 -17.04 -8.84
C ALA A 30 -28.85 -17.05 -7.86
N ALA A 31 -29.25 -18.23 -7.38
CA ALA A 31 -30.30 -18.36 -6.38
C ALA A 31 -29.90 -17.73 -5.03
N ALA A 32 -28.69 -17.99 -4.54
CA ALA A 32 -28.18 -17.43 -3.29
C ALA A 32 -28.07 -15.90 -3.33
N GLU A 33 -27.61 -15.32 -4.45
CA GLU A 33 -27.56 -13.86 -4.61
C GLU A 33 -28.97 -13.24 -4.61
N LYS A 34 -29.94 -13.91 -5.23
CA LYS A 34 -31.34 -13.49 -5.22
C LYS A 34 -31.93 -13.56 -3.80
N VAL A 35 -31.63 -14.64 -3.06
CA VAL A 35 -32.04 -14.84 -1.67
C VAL A 35 -31.41 -13.78 -0.76
N ALA A 36 -30.12 -13.49 -0.90
CA ALA A 36 -29.42 -12.46 -0.12
C ALA A 36 -30.03 -11.06 -0.34
N ARG A 37 -30.32 -10.68 -1.59
CA ARG A 37 -31.03 -9.44 -1.91
C ARG A 37 -32.45 -9.41 -1.36
N PHE A 38 -33.11 -10.56 -1.33
CA PHE A 38 -34.48 -10.70 -0.84
C PHE A 38 -34.57 -10.57 0.70
N PHE A 39 -33.63 -11.16 1.45
CA PHE A 39 -33.58 -11.01 2.91
C PHE A 39 -32.99 -9.68 3.38
N GLY A 40 -32.08 -9.07 2.60
CA GLY A 40 -31.44 -7.78 2.95
C GLY A 40 -32.37 -6.56 2.78
N THR A 41 -33.39 -6.67 1.94
CA THR A 41 -34.42 -5.64 1.79
C THR A 41 -35.54 -5.99 2.77
N GLY A 42 -35.70 -5.27 3.89
CA GLY A 42 -36.68 -5.57 4.97
C GLY A 42 -38.16 -5.81 4.58
N ARG A 43 -38.47 -5.71 3.29
CA ARG A 43 -39.68 -6.15 2.60
C ARG A 43 -40.11 -7.58 2.95
N TYR A 44 -39.18 -8.52 3.12
CA TYR A 44 -39.52 -9.91 3.49
C TYR A 44 -40.18 -9.98 4.87
N LEU A 45 -39.58 -9.34 5.87
CA LEU A 45 -40.10 -9.30 7.24
C LEU A 45 -41.46 -8.60 7.29
N MET A 46 -41.66 -7.55 6.50
CA MET A 46 -42.95 -6.88 6.38
C MET A 46 -44.04 -7.82 5.84
N TRP A 47 -43.78 -8.52 4.73
CA TRP A 47 -44.74 -9.48 4.17
C TRP A 47 -45.02 -10.65 5.12
N GLN A 48 -43.98 -11.21 5.75
CA GLN A 48 -44.12 -12.29 6.72
C GLN A 48 -44.96 -11.89 7.94
N THR A 49 -44.77 -10.66 8.45
CA THR A 49 -45.60 -10.11 9.53
C THR A 49 -47.06 -9.94 9.09
N VAL A 50 -47.31 -9.42 7.90
CA VAL A 50 -48.67 -9.26 7.35
C VAL A 50 -49.38 -10.62 7.24
N VAL A 51 -48.69 -11.66 6.77
CA VAL A 51 -49.26 -13.02 6.68
C VAL A 51 -49.62 -13.55 8.05
N VAL A 52 -48.74 -13.40 9.05
CA VAL A 52 -49.01 -13.85 10.43
C VAL A 52 -50.21 -13.10 11.03
N VAL A 53 -50.24 -11.77 10.90
CA VAL A 53 -51.34 -10.95 11.40
C VAL A 53 -52.66 -11.31 10.71
N LEU A 54 -52.65 -11.51 9.40
CA LEU A 54 -53.83 -11.93 8.65
C LEU A 54 -54.31 -13.33 9.07
N TRP A 55 -53.39 -14.27 9.30
CA TRP A 55 -53.72 -15.62 9.77
C TRP A 55 -54.41 -15.57 11.13
N ILE A 56 -53.85 -14.82 12.07
CA ILE A 56 -54.43 -14.62 13.40
C ILE A 56 -55.80 -13.94 13.29
N ALA A 57 -55.93 -12.89 12.47
CA ALA A 57 -57.18 -12.16 12.27
C ALA A 57 -58.29 -13.01 11.64
N LEU A 58 -57.96 -13.84 10.63
CA LEU A 58 -58.90 -14.78 10.02
C LEU A 58 -59.34 -15.86 11.00
N ASN A 59 -58.44 -16.32 11.86
CA ASN A 59 -58.72 -17.33 12.86
C ASN A 59 -59.63 -16.81 13.99
N ILE A 60 -59.31 -15.63 14.54
CA ILE A 60 -60.13 -14.95 15.56
C ILE A 60 -61.47 -14.49 14.99
N GLY A 61 -61.49 -14.05 13.73
CA GLY A 61 -62.68 -13.62 13.00
C GLY A 61 -63.72 -14.71 12.77
N GLY A 62 -63.42 -15.97 13.13
CA GLY A 62 -64.42 -17.01 13.28
C GLY A 62 -65.15 -17.32 11.97
N PHE A 63 -64.41 -17.67 10.92
CA PHE A 63 -65.00 -18.29 9.72
C PHE A 63 -65.47 -19.72 10.07
N TRP A 64 -66.54 -19.80 10.88
CA TRP A 64 -67.38 -20.93 11.31
C TRP A 64 -66.71 -22.23 11.83
N TRP A 65 -65.39 -22.38 11.76
CA TRP A 65 -64.76 -23.70 11.95
C TRP A 65 -63.43 -23.67 12.71
N GLN A 66 -63.01 -22.52 13.27
CA GLN A 66 -61.81 -22.37 14.13
C GLN A 66 -60.65 -23.29 13.69
N TRP A 67 -60.15 -23.10 12.47
CA TRP A 67 -59.22 -24.06 11.83
C TRP A 67 -57.90 -24.23 12.60
N ASP A 68 -57.53 -23.28 13.46
CA ASP A 68 -56.31 -23.33 14.26
C ASP A 68 -56.54 -22.68 15.65
N PRO A 69 -57.21 -23.36 16.60
CA PRO A 69 -57.51 -22.81 17.93
C PRO A 69 -56.23 -22.51 18.72
N TYR A 70 -56.30 -21.59 19.68
CA TYR A 70 -55.17 -21.28 20.57
C TYR A 70 -54.61 -22.57 21.21
N PRO A 71 -53.31 -22.94 21.04
CA PRO A 71 -52.14 -22.10 20.78
C PRO A 71 -51.58 -22.12 19.33
N PHE A 72 -52.43 -22.10 18.29
CA PHE A 72 -52.04 -22.02 16.87
C PHE A 72 -51.04 -23.10 16.42
N ILE A 73 -51.43 -24.37 16.54
CA ILE A 73 -50.57 -25.53 16.27
C ILE A 73 -50.12 -25.59 14.81
N LEU A 74 -50.97 -25.18 13.87
CA LEU A 74 -50.65 -25.22 12.44
C LEU A 74 -49.63 -24.15 12.07
N LEU A 75 -49.80 -22.94 12.61
CA LEU A 75 -48.83 -21.86 12.45
C LEU A 75 -47.47 -22.25 13.04
N ASN A 76 -47.46 -22.85 14.23
CA ASN A 76 -46.23 -23.33 14.85
C ASN A 76 -45.54 -24.43 14.02
N LEU A 77 -46.31 -25.39 13.51
CA LEU A 77 -45.80 -26.45 12.64
C LEU A 77 -45.21 -25.89 11.33
N ALA A 78 -45.87 -24.89 10.75
CA ALA A 78 -45.38 -24.21 9.55
C ALA A 78 -44.06 -23.49 9.82
N PHE A 79 -43.94 -22.75 10.93
CA PHE A 79 -42.68 -22.11 11.33
C PHE A 79 -41.57 -23.12 11.60
N SER A 80 -41.89 -24.22 12.27
CA SER A 80 -40.94 -25.30 12.54
C SER A 80 -40.39 -25.90 11.25
N THR A 81 -41.27 -26.14 10.28
CA THR A 81 -40.89 -26.65 8.95
C THR A 81 -40.11 -25.60 8.15
N GLN A 82 -40.49 -24.32 8.23
CA GLN A 82 -39.79 -23.21 7.58
C GLN A 82 -38.35 -23.12 8.08
N ALA A 83 -38.14 -23.19 9.40
CA ALA A 83 -36.81 -23.18 10.00
C ALA A 83 -35.99 -24.41 9.57
N ALA A 84 -36.61 -25.59 9.58
CA ALA A 84 -35.97 -26.85 9.19
C ALA A 84 -35.48 -26.84 7.72
N TYR A 85 -36.27 -26.28 6.79
CA TYR A 85 -35.87 -26.17 5.37
C TYR A 85 -34.91 -24.98 5.11
N SER A 86 -34.93 -23.96 5.97
CA SER A 86 -34.01 -22.82 5.84
C SER A 86 -32.57 -23.21 6.14
N ALA A 87 -32.33 -24.09 7.12
CA ALA A 87 -30.99 -24.56 7.49
C ALA A 87 -30.16 -25.09 6.29
N PRO A 88 -30.64 -26.06 5.47
CA PRO A 88 -29.87 -26.55 4.33
C PRO A 88 -29.67 -25.50 3.23
N LEU A 89 -30.64 -24.60 3.00
CA LEU A 89 -30.51 -23.53 2.02
C LEU A 89 -29.43 -22.51 2.45
N ILE A 90 -29.41 -22.17 3.74
CA ILE A 90 -28.39 -21.30 4.33
C ILE A 90 -27.01 -21.97 4.26
N LEU A 91 -26.91 -23.27 4.59
CA LEU A 91 -25.65 -24.01 4.50
C LEU A 91 -25.07 -24.04 3.07
N LEU A 92 -25.93 -24.12 2.05
CA LEU A 92 -25.51 -24.04 0.65
C LEU A 92 -25.04 -22.63 0.28
N ALA A 93 -25.71 -21.58 0.78
CA ALA A 93 -25.28 -20.20 0.58
C ALA A 93 -23.95 -19.90 1.28
N GLN A 94 -23.74 -20.43 2.49
CA GLN A 94 -22.54 -20.21 3.30
C GLN A 94 -21.30 -20.92 2.75
N ASN A 95 -21.40 -22.18 2.31
CA ASN A 95 -20.25 -22.92 1.75
C ASN A 95 -19.58 -22.18 0.58
N ARG A 96 -20.36 -21.45 -0.23
CA ARG A 96 -19.81 -20.68 -1.35
C ARG A 96 -19.24 -19.32 -0.95
N GLN A 97 -19.81 -18.66 0.06
CA GLN A 97 -19.19 -17.47 0.63
C GLN A 97 -17.80 -17.81 1.16
N GLU A 98 -17.67 -18.90 1.93
CA GLU A 98 -16.37 -19.34 2.42
C GLU A 98 -15.37 -19.66 1.30
N ASP A 99 -15.81 -20.28 0.20
CA ASP A 99 -14.91 -20.59 -0.93
C ASP A 99 -14.44 -19.32 -1.66
N ARG A 100 -15.31 -18.32 -1.83
CA ARG A 100 -14.93 -17.02 -2.39
C ARG A 100 -13.99 -16.26 -1.45
N ASP A 101 -14.26 -16.32 -0.15
CA ASP A 101 -13.43 -15.68 0.87
C ASP A 101 -12.04 -16.34 0.93
N LYS A 102 -11.95 -17.66 0.80
CA LYS A 102 -10.67 -18.39 0.71
C LYS A 102 -9.84 -17.95 -0.50
N VAL A 103 -10.46 -17.81 -1.68
CA VAL A 103 -9.76 -17.34 -2.90
C VAL A 103 -9.28 -15.91 -2.73
N THR A 104 -10.13 -15.04 -2.19
CA THR A 104 -9.79 -13.63 -1.95
C THR A 104 -8.63 -13.52 -0.96
N LEU A 105 -8.69 -14.26 0.15
CA LEU A 105 -7.63 -14.30 1.16
C LEU A 105 -6.31 -14.87 0.62
N ALA A 106 -6.37 -15.88 -0.25
CA ALA A 106 -5.17 -16.43 -0.88
C ALA A 106 -4.53 -15.45 -1.87
N ALA A 107 -5.33 -14.70 -2.62
CA ALA A 107 -4.83 -13.65 -3.50
C ALA A 107 -4.22 -12.48 -2.71
N ASP A 108 -4.84 -12.11 -1.59
CA ASP A 108 -4.35 -11.05 -0.70
C ASP A 108 -2.99 -11.40 -0.11
N ARG A 109 -2.83 -12.62 0.44
CA ARG A 109 -1.54 -13.11 0.93
C ARG A 109 -0.44 -13.05 -0.12
N ARG A 110 -0.74 -13.42 -1.38
CA ARG A 110 0.24 -13.34 -2.47
C ARG A 110 0.64 -11.90 -2.78
N ARG A 111 -0.30 -10.95 -2.72
CA ARG A 111 -0.02 -9.52 -2.91
C ARG A 111 0.84 -8.97 -1.78
N ASP A 112 0.59 -9.38 -0.54
CA ASP A 112 1.39 -8.97 0.62
C ASP A 112 2.83 -9.49 0.50
N GLU A 113 2.99 -10.75 0.11
CA GLU A 113 4.31 -11.35 -0.16
C GLU A 113 5.07 -10.60 -1.26
N GLN A 114 4.40 -10.27 -2.37
CA GLN A 114 5.00 -9.50 -3.47
C GLN A 114 5.37 -8.08 -3.04
N THR A 115 4.45 -7.38 -2.36
CA THR A 115 4.68 -6.02 -1.87
C THR A 115 5.84 -5.98 -0.88
N LYS A 116 5.96 -6.98 -0.02
CA LYS A 116 7.10 -7.12 0.89
C LYS A 116 8.40 -7.33 0.12
N ALA A 117 8.43 -8.24 -0.85
CA ALA A 117 9.61 -8.49 -1.67
C ALA A 117 10.04 -7.25 -2.47
N ASP A 118 9.08 -6.53 -3.06
CA ASP A 118 9.35 -5.28 -3.79
C ASP A 118 9.89 -4.20 -2.86
N THR A 119 9.36 -4.10 -1.63
CA THR A 119 9.85 -3.15 -0.63
C THR A 119 11.27 -3.50 -0.18
N GLU A 120 11.57 -4.79 0.05
CA GLU A 120 12.92 -5.25 0.39
C GLU A 120 13.90 -5.01 -0.76
N PHE A 121 13.47 -5.22 -2.01
CA PHE A 121 14.26 -4.92 -3.20
C PHE A 121 14.57 -3.42 -3.30
N LEU A 122 13.55 -2.56 -3.21
CA LEU A 122 13.72 -1.11 -3.25
C LEU A 122 14.60 -0.60 -2.11
N ALA A 123 14.47 -1.15 -0.90
CA ALA A 123 15.33 -0.80 0.23
C ALA A 123 16.79 -1.18 -0.03
N ARG A 124 17.04 -2.34 -0.64
CA ARG A 124 18.39 -2.79 -1.01
C ARG A 124 19.01 -1.94 -2.12
N GLU A 125 18.23 -1.63 -3.15
CA GLU A 125 18.65 -0.72 -4.23
C GLU A 125 18.91 0.69 -3.70
N LEU A 126 18.07 1.21 -2.81
CA LEU A 126 18.31 2.50 -2.19
C LEU A 126 19.59 2.50 -1.34
N ALA A 127 19.87 1.39 -0.64
CA ALA A 127 21.09 1.25 0.14
C ALA A 127 22.35 1.19 -0.75
N SER A 128 22.33 0.43 -1.86
CA SER A 128 23.45 0.39 -2.81
C SER A 128 23.68 1.73 -3.49
N VAL A 129 22.60 2.42 -3.92
CA VAL A 129 22.68 3.77 -4.49
C VAL A 129 23.26 4.75 -3.47
N ARG A 130 22.82 4.68 -2.22
CA ARG A 130 23.35 5.53 -1.14
C ARG A 130 24.84 5.29 -0.89
N LEU A 131 25.30 4.04 -0.92
CA LEU A 131 26.72 3.72 -0.77
C LEU A 131 27.53 4.26 -1.95
N ALA A 132 27.07 4.04 -3.19
CA ALA A 132 27.72 4.55 -4.40
C ALA A 132 27.80 6.09 -4.44
N MET A 133 26.74 6.79 -4.00
CA MET A 133 26.76 8.26 -3.87
C MET A 133 27.60 8.73 -2.69
N GLY A 134 27.60 7.99 -1.57
CA GLY A 134 28.36 8.33 -0.37
C GLY A 134 29.86 8.40 -0.62
N ASP A 135 30.39 7.47 -1.42
CA ASP A 135 31.81 7.44 -1.80
C ASP A 135 32.19 8.55 -2.81
N MET A 136 31.32 8.90 -3.76
CA MET A 136 31.63 9.92 -4.78
C MET A 136 31.42 11.37 -4.32
N VAL A 137 30.44 11.64 -3.47
CA VAL A 137 30.01 13.02 -3.16
C VAL A 137 30.81 13.65 -2.00
N SER A 138 31.44 12.86 -1.12
CA SER A 138 31.83 13.40 0.19
C SER A 138 33.28 13.86 0.32
N ARG A 139 34.23 13.28 -0.43
CA ARG A 139 35.65 13.56 -0.20
C ARG A 139 36.32 14.25 -1.37
N ASP A 140 36.20 13.69 -2.56
CA ASP A 140 36.89 14.23 -3.74
C ASP A 140 36.16 15.45 -4.30
N TYR A 141 34.82 15.43 -4.32
CA TYR A 141 34.03 16.61 -4.71
C TYR A 141 34.21 17.78 -3.72
N LEU A 142 34.11 17.53 -2.40
CA LEU A 142 34.36 18.59 -1.41
C LEU A 142 35.78 19.13 -1.47
N ARG A 143 36.79 18.29 -1.73
CA ARG A 143 38.17 18.76 -1.93
C ARG A 143 38.31 19.61 -3.18
N HIS A 144 37.73 19.17 -4.29
CA HIS A 144 37.81 19.88 -5.54
C HIS A 144 37.15 21.27 -5.44
N GLU A 145 35.95 21.33 -4.84
CA GLU A 145 35.25 22.60 -4.62
C GLU A 145 36.02 23.53 -3.65
N LEU A 146 36.63 22.96 -2.61
CA LEU A 146 37.49 23.73 -1.69
C LEU A 146 38.76 24.26 -2.37
N ASP A 147 39.38 23.46 -3.25
CA ASP A 147 40.58 23.87 -4.00
C ASP A 147 40.23 24.93 -5.06
N ASP A 148 39.08 24.81 -5.73
CA ASP A 148 38.58 25.83 -6.66
C ASP A 148 38.29 27.15 -5.93
N VAL A 149 37.62 27.11 -4.78
CA VAL A 149 37.38 28.32 -3.96
C VAL A 149 38.70 28.94 -3.49
N LYS A 150 39.69 28.14 -3.09
CA LYS A 150 41.03 28.63 -2.75
C LYS A 150 41.70 29.31 -3.94
N GLY A 151 41.69 28.69 -5.11
CA GLY A 151 42.30 29.25 -6.31
C GLY A 151 41.63 30.56 -6.74
N LEU A 152 40.32 30.69 -6.55
CA LEU A 152 39.60 31.95 -6.77
C LEU A 152 40.02 33.04 -5.77
N LEU A 153 40.18 32.69 -4.49
CA LEU A 153 40.67 33.63 -3.47
C LEU A 153 42.10 34.12 -3.77
N GLU A 154 43.00 33.21 -4.13
CA GLU A 154 44.39 33.52 -4.46
C GLU A 154 44.51 34.44 -5.69
N ARG A 155 43.65 34.23 -6.70
CA ARG A 155 43.53 35.15 -7.84
C ARG A 155 43.02 36.55 -7.45
N ILE A 156 42.09 36.62 -6.49
CA ILE A 156 41.58 37.90 -6.00
C ILE A 156 42.68 38.62 -5.22
N GLU A 157 43.41 37.92 -4.36
CA GLU A 157 44.54 38.46 -3.59
C GLU A 157 45.64 38.99 -4.51
N ALA A 158 46.07 38.21 -5.51
CA ALA A 158 47.06 38.65 -6.49
C ALA A 158 46.61 39.90 -7.28
N LYS A 159 45.32 39.99 -7.64
CA LYS A 159 44.78 41.21 -8.27
C LYS A 159 44.75 42.40 -7.33
N LEU A 160 44.56 42.18 -6.03
CA LEU A 160 44.56 43.22 -5.02
C LEU A 160 45.98 43.75 -4.80
N ASP A 161 46.97 42.87 -4.73
CA ASP A 161 48.40 43.22 -4.60
C ASP A 161 48.92 43.97 -5.83
N ASP A 162 48.57 43.53 -7.05
CA ASP A 162 48.90 44.24 -8.29
C ASP A 162 48.28 45.65 -8.32
N ALA A 163 47.07 45.81 -7.78
CA ALA A 163 46.42 47.11 -7.68
C ALA A 163 47.10 48.01 -6.64
N ALA A 164 47.50 47.45 -5.49
CA ALA A 164 48.23 48.17 -4.44
C ALA A 164 49.64 48.59 -4.90
N ALA A 165 50.33 47.74 -5.68
CA ALA A 165 51.63 48.07 -6.25
C ALA A 165 51.55 49.24 -7.24
N LYS A 166 50.53 49.26 -8.11
CA LYS A 166 50.29 50.36 -9.06
C LYS A 166 49.96 51.69 -8.37
N ASP A 167 49.24 51.65 -7.25
CA ASP A 167 48.93 52.85 -6.47
C ASP A 167 50.19 53.43 -5.82
N ASN A 168 51.09 52.57 -5.32
CA ASN A 168 52.35 52.97 -4.70
C ASN A 168 53.37 53.51 -5.72
N GLU A 169 53.43 52.92 -6.93
CA GLU A 169 54.25 53.41 -8.04
C GLU A 169 53.77 54.81 -8.52
N SER A 170 52.45 55.03 -8.54
CA SER A 170 51.85 56.34 -8.86
C SER A 170 52.15 57.41 -7.81
N TYR A 171 52.35 57.04 -6.54
CA TYR A 171 52.77 57.96 -5.48
C TYR A 171 54.27 58.30 -5.54
N HIS A 172 55.11 57.36 -5.98
CA HIS A 172 56.55 57.57 -6.11
C HIS A 172 56.90 58.51 -7.28
N ASP A 173 56.14 58.45 -8.38
CA ASP A 173 56.34 59.32 -9.56
C ASP A 173 55.98 60.80 -9.29
N LEU A 174 55.17 61.06 -8.26
CA LEU A 174 54.83 62.42 -7.80
C LEU A 174 55.80 63.00 -6.76
N ALA A 175 56.77 62.19 -6.28
CA ALA A 175 57.68 62.55 -5.20
C ALA A 175 59.11 62.91 -5.66
N GLU A 176 59.40 62.93 -6.98
CA GLU A 176 60.68 63.44 -7.48
C GLU A 176 60.81 64.94 -7.15
N PRO A 177 61.82 65.36 -6.34
CA PRO A 177 62.08 66.76 -6.15
C PRO A 177 62.62 67.31 -7.47
N ILE A 178 61.98 68.36 -7.97
CA ILE A 178 62.44 69.13 -9.13
C ILE A 178 63.73 69.86 -8.72
N GLN A 179 64.84 69.13 -8.61
CA GLN A 179 66.16 69.68 -8.36
C GLN A 179 66.67 70.24 -9.68
N GLY A 180 66.13 71.42 -10.03
CA GLY A 180 66.54 72.20 -11.18
C GLY A 180 68.04 72.48 -11.15
N ASP A 181 68.68 72.06 -12.23
CA ASP A 181 70.06 72.34 -12.60
C ASP A 181 70.37 73.85 -12.49
N LEU A 182 71.11 74.23 -11.43
CA LEU A 182 71.73 75.54 -11.29
C LEU A 182 73.23 75.45 -11.59
N ASN A 183 73.60 75.01 -12.79
CA ASN A 183 74.98 75.12 -13.27
C ASN A 183 75.05 75.64 -14.72
N ALA A 184 74.47 76.82 -14.95
CA ALA A 184 74.72 77.61 -16.16
C ALA A 184 75.78 78.69 -15.90
N LYS A 185 77.01 78.45 -16.34
CA LYS A 185 78.07 79.46 -16.52
C LYS A 185 77.87 80.16 -17.87
N PRO A 186 77.97 81.51 -17.93
CA PRO A 186 78.88 82.13 -18.91
C PRO A 186 79.60 83.36 -18.31
N THR A 187 80.93 83.49 -18.40
CA THR A 187 81.74 84.06 -19.49
C THR A 187 81.82 85.60 -19.49
N ASP A 188 83.02 86.10 -19.18
CA ASP A 188 83.72 87.29 -19.74
C ASP A 188 83.29 88.73 -19.37
N ARG A 189 84.05 89.39 -18.49
CA ARG A 189 84.94 90.55 -18.75
C ARG A 189 85.47 91.18 -17.46
#